data_AF-A0A2A4YXN4-F1
#
_entry.id   AF-A0A2A4YXN4-F1
#
_cell.length_a   1.000
_cell.length_b   1.000
_cell.length_c   1.000
_cell.angle_alpha   90.00
_cell.angle_beta   90.00
_cell.angle_gamma   90.00
#
_symmetry.space_group_name_H-M   'P 1'
#
loop_
_entity.id
_entity.type
_entity.pdbx_description
1 polymer ?
#
loop_
_entity_poly.entity_id
_entity_poly.type
_entity_poly.pdbx_seq_one_letter_code
_entity_poly.pdbx_strand_id
1 'polypeptide(L)'
;MLNRNKIVVILCFLLLLLSVYIKEILSLEINSLIAGGNKFSKVGVLKELSTNELVKWKWLVSIFFTIVISILTLLSFHFWFKNITYTKMVAKLYLIVLCLVIFIGGAGFLTIGFSEVYPLLRRVFGIIHSPIPFFILFVLFYWKEKEEL
;
A
#
# COMPACT_ATOMS: atom_id res chain seq x y z
N MET A 1 7.79 3.28 31.55
CA MET A 1 6.49 2.81 31.04
C MET A 1 6.27 3.36 29.64
N LEU A 2 5.99 2.53 28.64
CA LEU A 2 5.69 3.02 27.29
C LEU A 2 4.37 3.80 27.32
N ASN A 3 4.37 5.03 26.80
CA ASN A 3 3.14 5.82 26.65
C ASN A 3 2.15 5.04 25.74
N ARG A 4 0.86 4.99 26.12
CA ARG A 4 -0.21 4.33 25.36
C ARG A 4 -0.16 4.64 23.86
N ASN A 5 0.11 5.89 23.49
CA ASN A 5 0.22 6.30 22.09
C ASN A 5 1.39 5.62 21.37
N LYS A 6 2.53 5.45 22.03
CA LYS A 6 3.69 4.76 21.45
C LYS A 6 3.40 3.28 21.22
N ILE A 7 2.62 2.65 22.11
CA ILE A 7 2.17 1.26 21.92
C ILE A 7 1.28 1.15 20.68
N VAL A 8 0.30 2.07 20.53
CA VAL A 8 -0.57 2.11 19.34
C VAL A 8 0.24 2.27 18.05
N VAL A 9 1.23 3.17 18.04
CA VAL A 9 2.09 3.39 16.85
C VAL A 9 2.90 2.15 16.51
N ILE A 10 3.45 1.45 17.50
CA ILE A 10 4.17 0.18 17.29
C ILE A 10 3.23 -0.89 16.74
N LEU A 11 2.01 -1.00 17.27
CA LEU A 11 1.00 -1.94 16.75
C LEU A 11 0.61 -1.61 15.30
N CYS A 12 0.35 -0.33 15.00
CA CYS A 12 0.06 0.12 13.64
C CYS A 12 1.22 -0.20 12.69
N PHE A 13 2.46 -0.01 13.14
CA PHE A 13 3.65 -0.35 12.36
C PHE A 13 3.79 -1.86 12.11
N LEU A 14 3.60 -2.71 13.12
CA LEU A 14 3.63 -4.17 12.95
C LEU A 14 2.52 -4.64 12.00
N LEU A 15 1.31 -4.09 12.13
CA LEU A 15 0.20 -4.37 11.22
C LEU A 15 0.49 -3.89 9.80
N LEU A 16 1.20 -2.76 9.64
CA LEU A 16 1.61 -2.26 8.34
C LEU A 16 2.58 -3.24 7.67
N LEU A 17 3.62 -3.69 8.38
CA LEU A 17 4.56 -4.68 7.85
C LEU A 17 3.87 -6.00 7.48
N LEU A 18 2.97 -6.49 8.35
CA LEU A 18 2.20 -7.69 8.09
C LEU A 18 1.31 -7.53 6.85
N SER A 19 0.67 -6.36 6.70
CA SER A 19 -0.17 -6.04 5.55
C SER A 19 0.63 -6.04 4.24
N VAL A 20 1.82 -5.43 4.24
CA VAL A 20 2.72 -5.44 3.07
C VAL A 20 3.13 -6.87 2.71
N TYR A 21 3.49 -7.67 3.70
CA TYR A 21 3.89 -9.07 3.51
C TYR A 21 2.76 -9.92 2.93
N ILE A 22 1.57 -9.87 3.52
CA ILE A 22 0.40 -10.62 3.03
C ILE A 22 0.02 -10.18 1.62
N LYS A 23 0.00 -8.88 1.35
CA LYS A 23 -0.28 -8.32 0.02
C LYS A 23 0.68 -8.89 -1.03
N GLU A 24 1.97 -9.00 -0.70
CA GLU A 24 2.97 -9.48 -1.64
C GLU A 24 2.81 -10.97 -1.92
N ILE A 25 2.57 -11.79 -0.90
CA ILE A 25 2.29 -13.22 -1.09
C ILE A 25 1.07 -13.42 -1.99
N LEU A 26 -0.05 -12.77 -1.69
CA LEU A 26 -1.27 -12.88 -2.49
C LEU A 26 -1.05 -12.42 -3.93
N SER A 27 -0.28 -11.34 -4.12
CA SER A 27 0.04 -10.85 -5.46
C SER A 27 0.89 -11.83 -6.26
N LEU A 28 1.89 -12.46 -5.63
CA LEU A 28 2.74 -13.47 -6.26
C LEU A 28 1.95 -14.73 -6.59
N GLU A 29 1.08 -15.18 -5.68
CA GLU A 29 0.22 -16.33 -5.88
C GLU A 29 -0.75 -16.12 -7.06
N ILE A 30 -1.46 -14.99 -7.09
CA ILE A 30 -2.38 -14.65 -8.18
C ILE A 30 -1.62 -14.57 -9.52
N ASN A 31 -0.44 -13.95 -9.54
CA ASN A 31 0.39 -13.89 -10.76
C ASN A 31 0.83 -15.28 -11.22
N SER A 32 1.18 -16.17 -10.29
CA SER A 32 1.59 -17.55 -10.64
C SER A 32 0.45 -18.33 -11.28
N LEU A 33 -0.77 -18.18 -10.77
CA LEU A 33 -1.96 -18.84 -11.29
C LEU A 33 -2.35 -18.30 -12.67
N ILE A 34 -2.26 -16.98 -12.88
CA ILE A 34 -2.48 -16.35 -14.18
C ILE A 34 -1.48 -16.87 -15.23
N ALA A 35 -0.23 -17.13 -14.83
CA ALA A 35 0.81 -17.66 -15.71
C ALA A 35 0.72 -19.18 -15.96
N GLY A 36 -0.32 -19.86 -15.48
CA GLY A 36 -0.49 -21.32 -15.61
C GLY A 36 0.38 -22.14 -14.65
N GLY A 37 0.97 -21.51 -13.63
CA GLY A 37 1.79 -22.17 -12.63
C GLY A 37 0.95 -22.83 -11.53
N ASN A 38 0.93 -24.16 -11.49
CA ASN A 38 0.22 -24.94 -10.44
C ASN A 38 1.00 -25.09 -9.12
N LYS A 39 2.21 -24.54 -9.01
CA LYS A 39 3.17 -24.96 -7.95
C LYS A 39 3.03 -24.27 -6.59
N PHE A 40 2.30 -23.16 -6.44
CA PHE A 40 2.45 -22.31 -5.24
C PHE A 40 1.16 -21.73 -4.64
N SER A 41 -0.02 -22.24 -4.96
CA SER A 41 -1.21 -21.74 -4.28
C SER A 41 -1.42 -22.41 -2.92
N LYS A 42 -1.18 -21.62 -1.85
CA LYS A 42 -1.50 -21.97 -0.46
C LYS A 42 -2.97 -21.66 -0.13
N VAL A 43 -3.59 -20.74 -0.88
CA VAL A 43 -4.99 -20.35 -0.72
C VAL A 43 -5.83 -21.12 -1.75
N GLY A 44 -6.37 -22.27 -1.34
CA GLY A 44 -7.10 -23.19 -2.24
C GLY A 44 -8.23 -22.53 -3.04
N VAL A 45 -8.87 -21.51 -2.47
CA VAL A 45 -9.94 -20.73 -3.11
C VAL A 45 -9.49 -20.04 -4.40
N LEU A 46 -8.21 -19.67 -4.52
CA LEU A 46 -7.70 -18.99 -5.72
C LEU A 46 -7.53 -19.94 -6.92
N LYS A 47 -7.42 -21.26 -6.71
CA LYS A 47 -7.20 -22.23 -7.80
C LYS A 47 -8.43 -22.47 -8.65
N GLU A 48 -9.61 -22.30 -8.07
CA GLU A 48 -10.89 -22.56 -8.73
C GLU A 48 -11.34 -21.39 -9.61
N LEU A 49 -10.66 -20.25 -9.50
CA LEU A 49 -10.99 -19.04 -10.22
C LEU A 49 -10.44 -19.07 -11.65
N SER A 50 -11.26 -18.59 -12.59
CA SER A 50 -10.83 -18.34 -13.96
C SER A 50 -9.77 -17.23 -14.02
N THR A 51 -8.99 -17.17 -15.12
CA THR A 51 -7.98 -16.12 -15.33
C THR A 51 -8.57 -14.70 -15.20
N ASN A 52 -9.79 -14.49 -15.70
CA ASN A 52 -10.46 -13.19 -15.61
C ASN A 52 -10.85 -12.85 -14.16
N GLU A 53 -11.26 -13.82 -13.36
CA GLU A 53 -11.55 -13.62 -11.94
C GLU A 53 -10.27 -13.37 -11.13
N LEU A 54 -9.19 -14.09 -11.43
CA LEU A 54 -7.87 -13.85 -10.83
C LEU A 54 -7.38 -12.42 -11.08
N VAL A 55 -7.58 -11.88 -12.28
CA VAL A 55 -7.25 -10.49 -12.59
C VAL A 55 -8.08 -9.52 -11.74
N LYS A 56 -9.39 -9.76 -11.58
CA LYS A 56 -10.25 -8.93 -10.71
C LYS A 56 -9.79 -8.99 -9.25
N TRP A 57 -9.49 -10.19 -8.75
CA TRP A 57 -8.98 -10.39 -7.39
C TRP A 57 -7.66 -9.67 -7.14
N LYS A 58 -6.76 -9.69 -8.12
CA LYS A 58 -5.50 -8.94 -8.07
C LYS A 58 -5.72 -7.45 -7.81
N TRP A 59 -6.72 -6.86 -8.47
CA TRP A 59 -7.11 -5.46 -8.28
C TRP A 59 -7.74 -5.22 -6.92
N LEU A 60 -8.68 -6.06 -6.51
CA LEU A 60 -9.34 -5.95 -5.20
C LEU A 60 -8.33 -6.05 -4.05
N VAL A 61 -7.42 -7.02 -4.10
CA VAL A 61 -6.32 -7.17 -3.12
C VAL A 61 -5.47 -5.91 -3.10
N SER A 62 -5.07 -5.40 -4.27
CA SER A 62 -4.23 -4.20 -4.34
C SER A 62 -4.93 -2.99 -3.70
N ILE A 63 -6.18 -2.71 -4.06
CA ILE A 63 -6.97 -1.58 -3.53
C ILE A 63 -7.19 -1.73 -2.02
N PHE A 64 -7.59 -2.91 -1.56
CA PHE A 64 -7.83 -3.19 -0.16
C PHE A 64 -6.57 -2.90 0.68
N PHE A 65 -5.42 -3.44 0.28
CA PHE A 65 -4.17 -3.20 1.01
C PHE A 65 -3.67 -1.77 0.89
N THR A 66 -3.93 -1.05 -0.22
CA THR A 66 -3.68 0.40 -0.29
C THR A 66 -4.40 1.13 0.83
N ILE A 67 -5.69 0.87 0.99
CA ILE A 67 -6.53 1.52 2.01
C ILE A 67 -6.03 1.18 3.41
N VAL A 68 -5.79 -0.10 3.69
CA VAL A 68 -5.28 -0.55 4.99
C VAL A 68 -3.94 0.10 5.33
N ILE A 69 -2.96 0.07 4.41
CA ILE A 69 -1.63 0.67 4.63
C ILE A 69 -1.75 2.19 4.84
N SER A 70 -2.59 2.86 4.06
CA SER A 70 -2.81 4.31 4.18
C SER A 70 -3.41 4.68 5.54
N ILE A 71 -4.44 3.93 6.00
CA ILE A 71 -5.06 4.15 7.30
C ILE A 71 -4.06 3.91 8.43
N LEU A 72 -3.33 2.78 8.41
CA LEU A 72 -2.32 2.48 9.42
C LEU A 72 -1.23 3.54 9.48
N THR A 73 -0.79 4.03 8.31
CA THR A 73 0.19 5.11 8.21
C THR A 73 -0.37 6.40 8.83
N LEU A 74 -1.58 6.82 8.46
CA LEU A 74 -2.19 8.02 9.02
C LEU A 74 -2.39 7.94 10.54
N LEU A 75 -2.84 6.79 11.05
CA LEU A 75 -3.01 6.56 12.49
C LEU A 75 -1.68 6.66 13.23
N SER A 76 -0.62 6.05 12.71
CA SER A 76 0.71 6.14 13.32
C SER A 76 1.20 7.58 13.42
N PHE A 77 1.05 8.39 12.36
CA PHE A 77 1.47 9.79 12.39
C PHE A 77 0.60 10.63 13.32
N HIS A 78 -0.72 10.39 13.33
CA HIS A 78 -1.65 11.08 14.22
C HIS A 78 -1.34 10.83 15.70
N PHE A 79 -1.10 9.57 16.09
CA PHE A 79 -0.86 9.22 17.49
C PHE A 79 0.55 9.54 17.98
N TRP A 80 1.56 9.46 17.10
CA TRP A 80 2.96 9.74 17.47
C TRP A 80 3.19 11.23 17.68
N PHE A 81 2.96 12.02 16.63
CA PHE A 81 3.28 13.45 16.61
C PHE A 81 2.22 14.31 17.27
N LYS A 82 0.95 13.84 17.33
CA LYS A 82 -0.21 14.64 17.76
C LYS A 82 -0.38 15.98 17.02
N ASN A 83 0.39 16.20 15.96
CA ASN A 83 0.35 17.38 15.12
C ASN A 83 -0.48 17.08 13.87
N ILE A 84 -1.61 17.78 13.73
CA ILE A 84 -2.52 17.59 12.60
C ILE A 84 -1.87 17.94 11.26
N THR A 85 -0.87 18.83 11.25
CA THR A 85 -0.16 19.25 10.04
C THR A 85 0.58 18.09 9.40
N TYR A 86 1.30 17.29 10.19
CA TYR A 86 1.99 16.09 9.69
C TYR A 86 1.02 15.06 9.15
N THR A 87 -0.09 14.81 9.87
CA THR A 87 -1.14 13.90 9.40
C THR A 87 -1.75 14.37 8.07
N LYS A 88 -2.01 15.68 7.94
CA LYS A 88 -2.51 16.29 6.69
C LYS A 88 -1.51 16.20 5.54
N MET A 89 -0.21 16.36 5.81
CA MET A 89 0.84 16.22 4.79
C MET A 89 0.90 14.79 4.26
N VAL A 90 0.89 13.79 5.14
CA VAL A 90 0.82 12.38 4.73
C VAL A 90 -0.45 12.11 3.93
N ALA A 91 -1.62 12.56 4.41
CA ALA A 91 -2.88 12.37 3.70
C ALA A 91 -2.86 12.98 2.28
N LYS A 92 -2.30 14.19 2.14
CA LYS A 92 -2.13 14.84 0.84
C LYS A 92 -1.22 14.04 -0.09
N LEU A 93 -0.11 13.50 0.42
CA LEU A 93 0.78 12.66 -0.38
C LEU A 93 0.05 11.43 -0.93
N TYR A 94 -0.65 10.68 -0.07
CA TYR A 94 -1.43 9.52 -0.49
C TYR A 94 -2.54 9.89 -1.48
N LEU A 95 -3.19 11.05 -1.30
CA LEU A 95 -4.22 11.53 -2.22
C LEU A 95 -3.64 11.91 -3.59
N ILE A 96 -2.51 12.63 -3.63
CA ILE A 96 -1.81 13.00 -4.87
C ILE A 96 -1.44 11.74 -5.66
N VAL A 97 -0.92 10.73 -4.97
CA VAL A 97 -0.57 9.46 -5.59
C VAL A 97 -1.80 8.78 -6.17
N LEU A 98 -2.88 8.71 -5.39
CA LEU A 98 -4.12 8.10 -5.84
C LEU A 98 -4.63 8.78 -7.11
N CYS A 99 -4.62 10.12 -7.14
CA CYS A 99 -4.98 10.90 -8.32
C CYS A 99 -4.04 10.60 -9.51
N LEU A 100 -2.73 10.54 -9.28
CA LEU A 100 -1.74 10.23 -10.32
C LEU A 100 -1.96 8.83 -10.91
N VAL A 101 -2.26 7.85 -10.06
CA VAL A 101 -2.62 6.49 -10.48
C VAL A 101 -3.87 6.49 -11.33
N ILE A 102 -4.94 7.13 -10.88
CA ILE A 102 -6.22 7.16 -11.60
C ILE A 102 -6.03 7.85 -12.95
N PHE A 103 -5.26 8.94 -12.97
CA PHE A 103 -4.96 9.68 -14.19
C PHE A 103 -4.15 8.83 -15.18
N ILE A 104 -3.02 8.25 -14.76
CA ILE A 104 -2.18 7.41 -15.62
C ILE A 104 -2.94 6.16 -16.08
N GLY A 105 -3.66 5.50 -15.17
CA GLY A 105 -4.44 4.30 -15.47
C GLY A 105 -5.61 4.59 -16.41
N GLY A 106 -6.32 5.69 -16.21
CA GLY A 106 -7.41 6.14 -17.09
C GLY A 106 -6.91 6.53 -18.47
N ALA A 107 -5.85 7.35 -18.54
CA ALA A 107 -5.24 7.74 -19.82
C ALA A 107 -4.68 6.52 -20.58
N GLY A 108 -4.03 5.60 -19.86
CA GLY A 108 -3.51 4.35 -20.43
C GLY A 108 -4.60 3.43 -20.96
N PHE A 109 -5.71 3.32 -20.23
CA PHE A 109 -6.88 2.55 -20.66
C PHE A 109 -7.48 3.10 -21.97
N LEU A 110 -7.52 4.43 -22.14
CA LEU A 110 -8.12 5.08 -23.32
C LEU A 110 -7.21 5.14 -24.55
N THR A 111 -5.89 4.99 -24.40
CA THR A 111 -4.92 5.25 -25.49
C THR A 111 -4.28 3.98 -26.05
N ILE A 112 -3.50 3.27 -25.23
CA ILE A 112 -2.62 2.17 -25.67
C ILE A 112 -3.02 0.81 -25.08
N GLY A 113 -4.07 0.77 -24.29
CA GLY A 113 -4.53 -0.42 -23.60
C GLY A 113 -3.86 -0.61 -22.24
N PHE A 114 -4.64 -1.13 -21.29
CA PHE A 114 -4.24 -1.22 -19.89
C PHE A 114 -3.03 -2.11 -19.63
N SER A 115 -2.80 -3.11 -20.48
CA SER A 115 -1.67 -4.05 -20.38
C SER A 115 -0.31 -3.35 -20.46
N GLU A 116 -0.19 -2.30 -21.27
CA GLU A 116 1.07 -1.57 -21.51
C GLU A 116 1.39 -0.60 -20.35
N VAL A 117 0.35 -0.02 -19.74
CA VAL A 117 0.52 0.95 -18.63
C VAL A 117 0.62 0.26 -17.27
N TYR A 118 0.16 -0.98 -17.19
CA TYR A 118 0.17 -1.77 -15.97
C TYR A 118 1.56 -1.92 -15.30
N PRO A 119 2.66 -2.24 -16.01
CA PRO A 119 3.98 -2.33 -15.40
C PRO A 119 4.44 -1.02 -14.76
N LEU A 120 4.13 0.11 -15.39
CA LEU A 120 4.47 1.44 -14.88
C LEU A 120 3.67 1.74 -13.60
N LEU A 121 2.35 1.54 -13.64
CA LEU A 121 1.49 1.70 -12.47
C LEU A 121 1.96 0.82 -11.31
N ARG A 122 2.33 -0.44 -11.60
CA ARG A 122 2.81 -1.38 -10.58
C ARG A 122 4.08 -0.87 -9.89
N ARG A 123 5.01 -0.21 -10.60
CA ARG A 123 6.22 0.36 -10.00
C ARG A 123 5.89 1.52 -9.07
N VAL A 124 5.04 2.46 -9.52
CA VAL A 124 4.61 3.61 -8.72
C VAL A 124 3.86 3.15 -7.47
N PHE A 125 2.91 2.22 -7.62
CA PHE A 125 2.20 1.61 -6.50
C PHE A 125 3.12 0.83 -5.57
N GLY A 126 4.11 0.14 -6.11
CA GLY A 126 5.07 -0.65 -5.33
C GLY A 126 5.81 0.19 -4.30
N ILE A 127 6.21 1.41 -4.66
CA ILE A 127 6.90 2.33 -3.75
C ILE A 127 5.98 2.71 -2.59
N ILE A 128 4.70 2.95 -2.87
CA ILE A 128 3.76 3.55 -1.90
C ILE A 128 3.12 2.51 -1.00
N HIS A 129 3.07 1.27 -1.49
CA HIS A 129 2.74 0.11 -0.68
C HIS A 129 3.94 -0.44 0.08
N SER A 130 5.14 0.09 -0.11
CA SER A 130 6.29 -0.30 0.70
C SER A 130 6.23 0.41 2.06
N PRO A 131 6.91 -0.13 3.09
CA PRO A 131 7.07 0.58 4.36
C PRO A 131 8.04 1.78 4.25
N ILE A 132 8.69 1.97 3.09
CA ILE A 132 9.75 2.98 2.93
C ILE A 132 9.22 4.41 3.07
N PRO A 133 8.12 4.83 2.39
CA PRO A 133 7.55 6.17 2.60
C PRO A 133 7.17 6.44 4.05
N PHE A 134 6.65 5.42 4.74
CA PHE A 134 6.36 5.53 6.17
C PHE A 134 7.63 5.89 6.95
N PHE A 135 8.73 5.14 6.77
CA PHE A 135 9.98 5.40 7.47
C PHE A 135 10.59 6.77 7.13
N ILE A 136 10.65 7.11 5.85
CA ILE A 136 11.23 8.38 5.40
C ILE A 136 10.47 9.56 6.04
N LEU A 137 9.14 9.57 5.90
CA LEU A 137 8.32 10.66 6.44
C LEU A 137 8.38 10.70 7.97
N PHE A 138 8.44 9.53 8.62
CA PHE A 138 8.47 9.46 10.07
C PHE A 138 9.78 10.04 10.62
N VAL A 139 10.93 9.68 10.02
CA VAL A 139 12.24 10.23 10.40
C VAL A 139 12.29 11.74 10.12
N LEU A 140 11.84 12.19 8.95
CA LEU A 140 11.83 13.61 8.58
C LEU A 140 11.01 14.45 9.57
N PHE A 141 9.80 14.02 9.92
CA PHE A 141 8.96 14.76 10.86
C PHE A 141 9.47 14.66 12.30
N TYR A 142 10.10 13.54 12.66
CA TYR A 142 10.73 13.38 13.97
C TYR A 142 11.88 14.37 14.18
N TRP A 143 12.73 14.58 13.18
CA TRP A 143 13.78 15.59 13.26
C TRP A 143 13.22 17.00 13.27
N LYS A 144 12.25 17.30 12.40
CA LYS A 144 11.61 18.61 12.36
C LYS A 144 10.96 18.98 13.71
N GLU A 145 10.21 18.07 14.32
CA GLU A 145 9.60 18.30 15.63
C GLU A 145 10.63 18.52 16.74
N LYS A 146 11.80 17.89 16.63
CA LYS A 146 12.89 18.07 17.60
C LYS A 146 13.60 19.42 17.44
N GLU A 147 13.68 19.97 16.23
CA GLU A 147 14.25 21.31 15.98
C GLU A 147 13.32 22.45 16.41
N GLU A 148 12.01 22.20 16.47
CA GLU A 148 10.99 23.18 16.90
C GLU A 148 10.79 23.21 18.44
N LEU A 149 11.46 22.33 19.20
CA LEU A 149 11.42 22.22 20.67
C LEU A 149 12.70 22.79 21.32
#